data_AF-A0A499UQX0-F1
#
_entry.id   AF-A0A499UQX0-F1
#
_cell.length_a   1.000
_cell.length_b   1.000
_cell.length_c   1.000
_cell.angle_alpha   90.00
_cell.angle_beta   90.00
_cell.angle_gamma   90.00
#
_symmetry.space_group_name_H-M   'P 1'
#
loop_
_entity.id
_entity.type
_entity.pdbx_description
1 polymer ?
#
loop_
_entity_poly.entity_id
_entity_poly.type
_entity_poly.pdbx_seq_one_letter_code
_entity_poly.pdbx_strand_id
1 'polypeptide(L)'
;MPGKVADFLRTAELEAAERAALAQGVVVRRGQGYTPRVTAVPAVHRRLLALCQPLDGGQGVPAVPAQRKARREYENRVSALVPAEP
;
A
#
# COMPACT_ATOMS: atom_id res chain seq x y z
N MET A 1 -5.72 -2.90 -0.92
CA MET A 1 -4.77 -1.95 -0.31
C MET A 1 -5.55 -0.89 0.48
N PRO A 2 -5.09 -0.43 1.66
CA PRO A 2 -5.74 0.65 2.41
C PRO A 2 -5.66 2.02 1.72
N GLY A 3 -6.68 2.87 1.86
CA GLY A 3 -6.76 4.17 1.18
C GLY A 3 -5.59 5.11 1.47
N LYS A 4 -5.13 5.20 2.74
CA LYS A 4 -3.98 6.04 3.11
C LYS A 4 -2.66 5.61 2.43
N VAL A 5 -2.49 4.30 2.23
CA VAL A 5 -1.34 3.76 1.48
C VAL A 5 -1.45 4.15 0.01
N ALA A 6 -2.65 4.04 -0.57
CA ALA A 6 -2.88 4.45 -1.95
C ALA A 6 -2.69 5.95 -2.16
N ASP A 7 -3.16 6.79 -1.23
CA ASP A 7 -2.94 8.24 -1.26
C ASP A 7 -1.45 8.58 -1.30
N PHE A 8 -0.66 7.96 -0.42
CA PHE A 8 0.80 8.14 -0.38
C PHE A 8 1.47 7.69 -1.69
N LEU A 9 1.09 6.53 -2.22
CA LEU A 9 1.70 5.99 -3.44
C LEU A 9 1.37 6.81 -4.70
N ARG A 10 0.25 7.55 -4.73
CA ARG A 10 -0.06 8.44 -5.86
C ARG A 10 0.92 9.59 -6.02
N THR A 11 1.63 9.96 -4.95
CA THR A 11 2.66 11.02 -4.98
C THR A 11 4.08 10.46 -4.99
N ALA A 12 4.24 9.14 -4.89
CA ALA A 12 5.54 8.49 -4.92
C ALA A 12 6.07 8.36 -6.35
N GLU A 13 7.39 8.26 -6.50
CA GLU A 13 8.00 7.86 -7.75
C GLU A 13 7.81 6.36 -7.96
N LEU A 14 7.10 6.00 -9.03
CA LEU A 14 6.72 4.63 -9.37
C LEU A 14 7.25 4.24 -10.73
N GLU A 15 7.70 2.99 -10.82
CA GLU A 15 7.97 2.30 -12.08
C GLU A 15 6.66 1.96 -12.81
N ALA A 16 6.78 1.58 -14.08
CA ALA A 16 5.62 1.38 -14.96
C ALA A 16 4.63 0.32 -14.42
N ALA A 17 5.13 -0.79 -13.88
CA ALA A 17 4.30 -1.88 -13.37
C ALA A 17 3.50 -1.48 -12.13
N GLU A 18 4.11 -0.74 -11.20
CA GLU A 18 3.47 -0.22 -10.00
C GLU A 18 2.40 0.81 -10.33
N ARG A 19 2.72 1.73 -11.24
CA ARG A 19 1.79 2.75 -11.73
C ARG A 19 0.60 2.10 -12.43
N ALA A 20 0.83 1.13 -13.30
CA ALA A 20 -0.23 0.40 -13.99
C ALA A 20 -1.13 -0.35 -12.99
N ALA A 21 -0.56 -1.02 -12.00
CA ALA A 21 -1.30 -1.72 -10.97
C ALA A 21 -2.22 -0.78 -10.15
N LEU A 22 -1.73 0.41 -9.80
CA LEU A 22 -2.55 1.41 -9.10
C LEU A 22 -3.62 2.02 -9.99
N ALA A 23 -3.32 2.29 -11.27
CA ALA A 23 -4.25 2.85 -12.24
C ALA A 23 -5.41 1.90 -12.57
N GLN A 24 -5.14 0.60 -12.65
CA GLN A 24 -6.14 -0.44 -12.83
C GLN A 24 -6.93 -0.76 -11.56
N GLY A 25 -6.50 -0.22 -10.41
CA GLY A 25 -7.12 -0.50 -9.12
C GLY A 25 -8.54 0.08 -9.01
N VAL A 26 -9.49 -0.74 -8.57
CA VAL A 26 -10.89 -0.31 -8.38
C VAL A 26 -11.09 0.22 -6.97
N VAL A 27 -11.55 1.46 -6.84
CA VAL A 27 -11.85 2.09 -5.55
C VAL A 27 -13.18 1.57 -5.01
N VAL A 28 -13.14 0.91 -3.84
CA VAL A 28 -14.34 0.56 -3.08
C VAL A 28 -14.51 1.54 -1.93
N ARG A 29 -15.63 2.25 -1.86
CA ARG A 29 -15.97 3.17 -0.75
C ARG A 29 -16.80 2.45 0.30
N ARG A 30 -16.42 2.60 1.58
CA ARG A 30 -17.20 2.12 2.74
C ARG A 30 -17.04 3.10 3.89
N GLY A 31 -18.13 3.81 4.24
CA GLY A 31 -18.10 4.87 5.23
C GLY A 31 -17.17 6.03 4.83
N GLN A 32 -16.47 6.62 5.79
CA GLN A 32 -15.52 7.73 5.55
C GLN A 32 -14.19 7.27 4.90
N GLY A 33 -13.97 5.96 4.76
CA GLY A 33 -12.78 5.38 4.17
C GLY A 33 -13.02 4.82 2.77
N TYR A 34 -11.92 4.57 2.06
CA TYR A 34 -11.94 3.79 0.83
C TYR A 34 -10.79 2.78 0.82
N THR A 35 -11.00 1.67 0.12
CA THR A 35 -10.01 0.59 -0.05
C THR A 35 -9.91 0.27 -1.53
N PRO A 36 -8.84 0.66 -2.22
CA PRO A 36 -8.62 0.21 -3.59
C PRO A 36 -8.32 -1.29 -3.62
N ARG A 37 -8.99 -1.98 -4.55
CA ARG A 37 -8.67 -3.34 -4.97
C ARG A 37 -7.63 -3.25 -6.09
N VAL A 38 -6.38 -3.43 -5.69
CA VAL A 38 -5.23 -3.50 -6.59
C VAL A 38 -4.93 -4.97 -6.80
N THR A 39 -4.92 -5.42 -8.04
CA THR A 39 -4.53 -6.79 -8.42
C THR A 39 -3.18 -6.69 -9.12
N ALA A 40 -2.14 -7.26 -8.52
CA ALA A 40 -0.81 -7.31 -9.09
C ALA A 40 -0.09 -8.59 -8.63
N VAL A 41 0.99 -8.96 -9.32
CA VAL A 41 1.85 -10.07 -8.88
C VAL A 41 2.47 -9.73 -7.51
N PRO A 42 2.79 -10.74 -6.66
CA PRO A 42 3.33 -10.50 -5.32
C PRO A 42 4.57 -9.59 -5.27
N ALA A 43 5.44 -9.66 -6.30
CA ALA A 43 6.61 -8.80 -6.42
C ALA A 43 6.27 -7.30 -6.46
N VAL A 44 5.25 -6.92 -7.24
CA VAL A 44 4.76 -5.53 -7.32
C VAL A 44 4.17 -5.10 -5.98
N HIS A 45 3.42 -5.98 -5.32
CA HIS A 45 2.88 -5.69 -3.99
C HIS A 45 3.98 -5.44 -2.95
N ARG A 46 5.04 -6.24 -2.94
CA ARG A 46 6.22 -6.07 -2.06
C ARG A 46 6.95 -4.75 -2.34
N ARG A 47 7.12 -4.39 -3.61
CA ARG A 47 7.77 -3.13 -3.99
C ARG A 47 6.95 -1.91 -3.57
N LEU A 48 5.64 -1.93 -3.81
CA LEU A 48 4.73 -0.90 -3.30
C LEU A 48 4.76 -0.79 -1.77
N LEU A 49 4.85 -1.92 -1.05
CA LEU A 49 4.96 -1.93 0.41
C LEU A 49 6.29 -1.32 0.88
N ALA A 50 7.40 -1.62 0.20
CA ALA A 50 8.72 -1.06 0.52
C ALA A 50 8.73 0.48 0.38
N LEU A 51 8.12 1.01 -0.68
CA LEU A 51 7.99 2.45 -0.88
C LEU A 51 7.21 3.14 0.25
N CYS A 52 6.33 2.41 0.95
CA CYS A 52 5.53 2.96 2.04
C CYS A 52 6.28 3.06 3.37
N GLN A 53 7.56 2.67 3.48
CA GLN A 53 8.33 2.73 4.72
C GLN A 53 8.31 4.12 5.42
N PRO A 54 8.30 5.27 4.72
CA PRO A 54 8.18 6.58 5.36
C PRO A 54 6.89 6.79 6.17
N LEU A 55 5.83 6.00 5.93
CA LEU A 55 4.59 6.05 6.72
C LEU A 55 4.78 5.57 8.18
N ASP A 56 5.89 4.90 8.49
CA ASP A 56 6.25 4.56 9.87
C ASP A 56 6.80 5.73 10.68
N GLY A 57 7.03 6.88 10.02
CA GLY A 57 7.80 7.99 10.55
C GLY A 57 9.28 7.85 10.27
N GLY A 58 10.03 8.93 10.53
CA GLY A 58 11.47 9.00 10.30
C GLY A 58 12.13 10.07 11.15
N GLN A 59 13.42 10.31 10.94
CA GLN A 59 14.13 11.40 11.63
C GLN A 59 13.47 12.74 11.29
N GLY A 60 12.96 13.42 12.32
CA GLY A 60 12.29 14.71 12.19
C GLY A 60 10.85 14.66 11.65
N VAL A 61 10.30 13.50 11.30
CA VAL A 61 8.93 13.36 10.80
C VAL A 61 8.12 12.43 11.72
N PRO A 62 7.17 12.96 12.50
CA PRO A 62 6.35 12.13 13.37
C PRO A 62 5.42 11.25 12.53
N ALA A 63 5.33 9.96 12.88
CA ALA A 63 4.40 9.08 12.21
C ALA A 63 2.96 9.42 12.59
N VAL A 64 2.10 9.51 11.58
CA VAL A 64 0.66 9.68 11.80
C VAL A 64 0.04 8.31 12.12
N PRO A 65 -0.69 8.14 13.26
CA PRO A 65 -1.23 6.84 13.66
C PRO A 65 -2.06 6.13 12.58
N ALA A 66 -2.89 6.88 11.85
CA ALA A 66 -3.70 6.34 10.76
C ALA A 66 -2.85 5.82 9.57
N GLN A 67 -1.74 6.49 9.26
CA GLN A 67 -0.82 6.07 8.20
C GLN A 67 -0.07 4.79 8.60
N ARG A 68 0.46 4.74 9.83
CA ARG A 68 1.09 3.52 10.37
C ARG A 68 0.16 2.33 10.33
N LYS A 69 -1.08 2.50 10.82
CA LYS A 69 -2.08 1.43 10.77
C LYS A 69 -2.34 0.96 9.34
N ALA A 70 -2.49 1.89 8.41
CA ALA A 70 -2.72 1.56 7.00
C ALA A 70 -1.53 0.80 6.38
N ARG A 71 -0.29 1.19 6.70
CA ARG A 71 0.90 0.45 6.24
C ARG A 71 0.91 -0.98 6.82
N ARG A 72 0.68 -1.14 8.12
CA ARG A 72 0.62 -2.46 8.78
C ARG A 72 -0.47 -3.35 8.21
N GLU A 73 -1.66 -2.80 7.95
CA GLU A 73 -2.73 -3.55 7.29
C GLU A 73 -2.34 -3.98 5.87
N TYR A 74 -1.58 -3.15 5.15
CA TYR A 74 -1.12 -3.53 3.81
C TYR A 74 -0.07 -4.62 3.89
N GLU A 75 0.92 -4.49 4.77
CA GLU A 75 1.94 -5.50 5.08
C GLU A 75 1.27 -6.86 5.35
N ASN A 76 0.31 -6.91 6.27
CA ASN A 76 -0.40 -8.15 6.61
C ASN A 76 -1.09 -8.78 5.39
N ARG A 77 -1.71 -7.97 4.51
CA ARG A 77 -2.34 -8.48 3.29
C ARG A 77 -1.31 -8.99 2.29
N VAL A 78 -0.18 -8.29 2.12
CA VAL A 78 0.91 -8.74 1.22
C VAL A 78 1.52 -10.04 1.72
N SER A 79 1.75 -10.18 3.02
CA SER A 79 2.25 -11.42 3.61
C SER A 79 1.28 -12.60 3.40
N ALA A 80 -0.03 -12.36 3.45
CA ALA A 80 -1.03 -13.39 3.18
C ALA A 80 -1.19 -13.77 1.69
N LEU A 81 -0.70 -12.94 0.76
CA LEU A 81 -0.71 -13.23 -0.68
C LEU A 81 0.44 -14.11 -1.13
N VAL A 82 1.50 -14.20 -0.31
CA VAL A 82 2.62 -15.10 -0.55
C VAL A 82 2.20 -16.46 0.01
N PRO A 83 2.10 -17.52 -0.80
CA PRO A 83 1.95 -18.85 -0.26
C PRO A 83 3.12 -19.09 0.68
N ALA A 84 2.86 -19.50 1.92
CA ALA A 84 3.91 -20.11 2.72
C ALA A 84 4.43 -21.28 1.89
N GLU A 85 5.67 -21.21 1.42
CA GLU A 85 6.29 -22.35 0.77
C GLU A 85 6.23 -23.53 1.77
N PRO A 86 5.78 -24.72 1.34
CA PRO A 86 5.64 -25.89 2.21
C PRO A 86 6.97 -26.39 2.76
#